data_AF-A0A966QXJ2-F1
#
_entry.id   AF-A0A966QXJ2-F1
#
_cell.length_a   1.000
_cell.length_b   1.000
_cell.length_c   1.000
_cell.angle_alpha   90.00
_cell.angle_beta   90.00
_cell.angle_gamma   90.00
#
_symmetry.space_group_name_H-M   'P 1'
#
loop_
_entity.id
_entity.type
_entity.pdbx_description
1 polymer ?
#
loop_
_entity_poly.entity_id
_entity_poly.type
_entity_poly.pdbx_seq_one_letter_code
_entity_poly.pdbx_strand_id
1 'polypeptide(L)'
;MNDWYIKKKGDLKDQKNRITFNFSQAGGGAVSFHDTFIKRCECDDGICKCTRHRESKRCDDMGKCEMVKIPENKLEVLEDYYAQTGGKPQFHGKTSGETIRVPDRVKKTALYAFKLKKMGFKGGLQTGWRRAKQLATKGAISLQDAKYMRAWFARHLYTSYPSYLEWKRAGRPKDPKYYRKHGIIAWLIWGGDAAFKWINSKYVIEKLNRAFNKNYTTQSLKK
;
A
#
# COMPACT_ATOMS: atom_id res chain seq x y z
N MET A 1 10.04 -22.23 12.08
CA MET A 1 11.49 -22.08 12.22
C MET A 1 12.01 -21.23 11.08
N ASN A 2 12.54 -20.05 11.37
CA ASN A 2 13.33 -19.25 10.41
C ASN A 2 14.45 -18.61 11.22
N ASP A 3 15.51 -19.40 11.41
CA ASP A 3 16.78 -18.97 11.99
C ASP A 3 17.43 -17.96 11.05
N TRP A 4 17.52 -16.71 11.51
CA TRP A 4 18.43 -15.72 10.95
C TRP A 4 19.64 -15.63 11.87
N TYR A 5 20.58 -16.58 11.73
CA TYR A 5 21.90 -16.44 12.32
C TYR A 5 22.65 -15.30 11.62
N ILE A 6 22.82 -14.16 12.29
CA ILE A 6 23.67 -13.07 11.84
C ILE A 6 24.91 -13.02 12.73
N LYS A 7 26.05 -13.42 12.15
CA LYS A 7 27.39 -13.29 12.74
C LYS A 7 27.78 -11.81 12.85
N LYS A 8 27.73 -11.26 14.07
CA LYS A 8 28.73 -10.36 14.71
C LYS A 8 28.05 -9.42 15.72
N LYS A 9 28.57 -9.44 16.96
CA LYS A 9 28.11 -8.76 18.19
C LYS A 9 28.14 -7.21 18.15
N GLY A 10 28.51 -6.59 17.03
CA GLY A 10 29.07 -5.24 17.02
C GLY A 10 28.17 -4.05 16.70
N ASP A 11 26.98 -4.21 16.10
CA ASP A 11 26.30 -3.03 15.50
C ASP A 11 24.75 -3.11 15.40
N LEU A 12 24.09 -3.76 16.35
CA LEU A 12 22.63 -3.70 16.45
C LEU A 12 22.22 -2.66 17.50
N LYS A 13 22.21 -1.37 17.10
CA LYS A 13 21.68 -0.28 17.92
C LYS A 13 20.16 -0.22 17.83
N ASP A 14 19.51 0.13 18.95
CA ASP A 14 18.09 0.46 18.97
C ASP A 14 17.81 1.62 18.00
N GLN A 15 16.80 1.45 17.15
CA GLN A 15 16.43 2.45 16.17
C GLN A 15 15.02 2.96 16.46
N LYS A 16 14.91 4.28 16.63
CA LYS A 16 13.64 4.98 16.75
C LYS A 16 13.45 5.88 15.54
N ASN A 17 12.45 5.57 14.72
CA ASN A 17 12.06 6.40 13.59
C ASN A 17 10.69 7.01 13.89
N ARG A 18 10.62 8.34 13.92
CA ARG A 18 9.40 9.10 14.18
C ARG A 18 8.87 9.69 12.89
N ILE A 19 7.58 9.50 12.63
CA ILE A 19 6.86 10.09 11.50
C ILE A 19 5.69 10.90 12.07
N THR A 20 5.54 12.13 11.61
CA THR A 20 4.48 13.04 12.03
C THR A 20 3.57 13.35 10.85
N PHE A 21 2.26 13.32 11.09
CA PHE A 21 1.23 13.75 10.16
C PHE A 21 0.38 14.82 10.81
N ASN A 22 0.10 15.89 10.09
CA ASN A 22 -0.80 16.94 10.56
C ASN A 22 -2.10 16.84 9.77
N PHE A 23 -3.22 16.84 10.48
CA PHE A 23 -4.56 16.80 9.90
C PHE A 23 -5.33 18.03 10.36
N SER A 24 -5.97 18.74 9.43
CA SER A 24 -6.98 19.74 9.75
C SER A 24 -8.36 19.18 9.42
N GLN A 25 -9.28 19.20 10.39
CA GLN A 25 -10.68 18.87 10.13
C GLN A 25 -11.45 20.14 9.74
N ALA A 26 -12.34 20.04 8.77
CA ALA A 26 -13.25 21.13 8.45
C ALA A 26 -14.19 21.36 9.64
N GLY A 27 -14.01 22.47 10.36
CA GLY A 27 -14.81 22.83 11.53
C GLY A 27 -14.27 22.36 12.89
N GLY A 28 -13.04 21.82 12.95
CA GLY A 28 -12.37 21.43 14.19
C GLY A 28 -10.89 21.81 14.20
N GLY A 29 -10.30 21.96 15.39
CA GLY A 29 -8.87 22.27 15.56
C GLY A 29 -7.95 21.32 14.80
N ALA A 30 -6.75 21.79 14.48
CA ALA A 30 -5.72 20.93 13.93
C ALA A 30 -5.32 19.85 14.96
N VAL A 31 -4.97 18.69 14.42
CA VAL A 31 -4.59 17.52 15.21
C VAL A 31 -3.37 16.93 14.55
N SER A 32 -2.31 16.72 15.33
CA SER A 32 -1.13 16.00 14.88
C SER A 32 -1.19 14.54 15.29
N PHE A 33 -0.71 13.66 14.44
CA PHE A 33 -0.55 12.25 14.72
C PHE A 33 0.92 11.89 14.60
N HIS A 34 1.48 11.34 15.66
CA HIS A 34 2.87 10.93 15.73
C HIS A 34 2.95 9.43 15.86
N ASP A 35 3.59 8.80 14.88
CA ASP A 35 3.94 7.39 14.92
C ASP A 35 5.42 7.22 15.18
N THR A 36 5.76 6.46 16.22
CA THR A 36 7.14 6.11 16.55
C THR A 36 7.33 4.62 16.37
N PHE A 37 8.22 4.24 15.46
CA PHE A 37 8.64 2.87 15.24
C PHE A 37 9.89 2.60 16.04
N ILE A 38 9.78 1.66 16.96
CA ILE A 38 10.86 1.28 17.87
C ILE A 38 11.29 -0.12 17.48
N LYS A 39 12.52 -0.25 17.00
CA LYS A 39 13.19 -1.54 16.83
C LYS A 39 14.11 -1.72 18.03
N ARG A 40 13.79 -2.67 18.90
CA ARG A 40 14.69 -3.10 19.98
C ARG A 40 15.36 -4.39 19.56
N CYS A 41 16.67 -4.47 19.76
CA CYS A 41 17.42 -5.69 19.50
C CYS A 41 18.13 -6.12 20.76
N GLU A 42 17.75 -7.27 21.29
CA GLU A 42 18.41 -7.90 22.42
C GLU A 42 19.22 -9.08 21.88
N CYS A 43 20.51 -9.10 22.21
CA CYS A 43 21.42 -10.15 21.79
C CYS A 43 21.89 -10.91 23.03
N ASP A 44 21.60 -12.21 23.06
CA ASP A 44 22.07 -13.12 24.09
C ASP A 44 22.81 -14.29 23.42
N ASP A 45 24.02 -14.60 23.89
CA ASP A 45 24.90 -15.65 23.36
C ASP A 45 25.02 -15.75 21.83
N GLY A 46 25.09 -14.58 21.17
CA GLY A 46 25.24 -14.49 19.71
C GLY A 46 23.94 -14.70 18.93
N ILE A 47 22.82 -14.92 19.61
CA ILE A 47 21.47 -14.91 19.03
C ILE A 47 20.83 -13.57 19.32
N CYS A 48 20.68 -12.75 18.28
CA CYS A 48 20.02 -11.45 18.37
C CYS A 48 18.53 -11.57 18.03
N LYS A 49 17.67 -11.32 19.01
CA LYS A 49 16.23 -11.16 18.82
C LYS A 49 15.89 -9.69 18.70
N CYS A 50 15.43 -9.29 17.52
CA CYS A 50 14.92 -7.94 17.31
C CYS A 50 13.39 -7.92 17.32
N THR A 51 12.80 -7.17 18.24
CA THR A 51 11.37 -6.91 18.29
C THR A 51 11.08 -5.54 17.70
N ARG A 52 9.91 -5.40 17.06
CA ARG A 52 9.41 -4.13 16.55
C ARG A 52 8.13 -3.79 17.28
N HIS A 53 8.08 -2.60 17.85
CA HIS A 53 6.89 -2.07 18.48
C HIS A 53 6.56 -0.70 17.86
N ARG A 54 5.27 -0.38 17.79
CA ARG A 54 4.77 0.90 17.30
C ARG A 54 4.04 1.62 18.41
N GLU A 55 4.41 2.87 18.62
CA GLU A 55 3.70 3.77 19.51
C GLU A 55 3.04 4.86 18.68
N SER A 56 1.73 5.02 18.83
CA SER A 56 0.96 6.01 18.10
C SER A 56 0.37 7.01 19.07
N LYS A 57 0.62 8.29 18.84
CA LYS A 57 0.14 9.41 19.66
C LYS A 57 -0.66 10.36 18.80
N ARG A 58 -1.78 10.85 19.33
CA ARG A 58 -2.57 11.94 18.76
C ARG A 58 -2.40 13.16 19.66
N CYS A 59 -2.02 14.30 19.11
CA CYS A 59 -1.92 15.55 19.85
C CYS A 59 -2.86 16.59 19.29
N ASP A 60 -3.45 17.39 20.18
CA ASP A 60 -4.25 18.56 19.81
C ASP A 60 -3.37 19.81 19.58
N ASP A 61 -4.00 20.89 19.13
CA ASP A 61 -3.37 22.20 18.92
C ASP A 61 -2.77 22.82 20.19
N MET A 62 -3.22 22.38 21.37
CA MET A 62 -2.70 22.82 22.66
C MET A 62 -1.48 22.00 23.11
N GLY A 63 -1.02 21.05 22.26
CA GLY A 63 0.14 20.20 22.52
C GLY A 63 -0.15 19.01 23.44
N LYS A 64 -1.41 18.77 23.81
CA LYS A 64 -1.78 17.63 24.65
C LYS A 64 -1.85 16.38 23.80
N CYS A 65 -0.96 15.43 24.09
CA CYS A 65 -0.83 14.17 23.37
C CYS A 65 -1.43 12.99 24.15
N GLU A 66 -2.21 12.15 23.48
CA GLU A 66 -2.74 10.89 24.00
C GLU A 66 -2.29 9.69 23.17
N MET A 67 -2.10 8.54 23.82
CA MET A 67 -1.78 7.29 23.14
C MET A 67 -3.03 6.73 22.45
N VAL A 68 -2.91 6.43 21.16
CA VAL A 68 -4.01 5.86 20.38
C VAL A 68 -3.71 4.40 20.09
N LYS A 69 -4.57 3.49 20.56
CA LYS A 69 -4.55 2.09 20.15
C LYS A 69 -5.13 1.97 18.75
N ILE A 70 -4.29 1.55 17.81
CA ILE A 70 -4.70 1.30 16.44
C ILE A 70 -5.17 -0.15 16.35
N PRO A 71 -6.39 -0.41 15.87
CA PRO A 71 -6.92 -1.77 15.84
C PRO A 71 -6.10 -2.69 14.91
N GLU A 72 -5.95 -3.97 15.28
CA GLU A 72 -5.15 -5.00 14.57
C GLU A 72 -5.41 -5.04 13.05
N ASN A 73 -6.67 -4.86 12.66
CA ASN A 73 -7.08 -4.87 11.26
C ASN A 73 -6.55 -3.68 10.44
N LYS A 74 -6.14 -2.59 11.10
CA LYS A 74 -5.48 -1.43 10.49
C LYS A 74 -3.96 -1.47 10.64
N LEU A 75 -3.43 -2.26 11.57
CA LEU A 75 -1.98 -2.40 11.79
C LEU A 75 -1.26 -2.92 10.54
N GLU A 76 -1.76 -3.98 9.89
CA GLU A 76 -1.15 -4.53 8.66
C GLU A 76 -1.22 -3.52 7.49
N VAL A 77 -2.32 -2.78 7.39
CA VAL A 77 -2.51 -1.72 6.38
C VAL A 77 -1.54 -0.56 6.57
N LEU A 78 -1.21 -0.27 7.83
CA LEU A 78 -0.29 0.78 8.24
C LEU A 78 1.18 0.33 8.16
N GLU A 79 1.53 -0.90 8.54
CA GLU A 79 2.88 -1.45 8.33
C GLU A 79 3.27 -1.42 6.85
N ASP A 80 2.36 -1.82 5.96
CA ASP A 80 2.55 -1.72 4.51
C ASP A 80 2.62 -0.27 4.01
N TYR A 81 1.95 0.67 4.69
CA TYR A 81 1.99 2.11 4.40
C TYR A 81 3.33 2.74 4.83
N TYR A 82 3.85 2.35 5.99
CA TYR A 82 5.12 2.87 6.50
C TYR A 82 6.34 2.22 5.84
N ALA A 83 6.22 0.98 5.36
CA ALA A 83 7.20 0.39 4.44
C ALA A 83 7.29 1.13 3.09
N GLN A 84 6.29 1.97 2.74
CA GLN A 84 6.27 2.81 1.53
C GLN A 84 6.93 4.16 1.76
N THR A 85 6.73 4.75 2.93
CA THR A 85 7.28 6.07 3.29
C THR A 85 8.73 6.00 3.78
N GLY A 86 9.17 4.85 4.31
CA GLY A 86 10.52 4.61 4.85
C GLY A 86 11.63 4.21 3.85
N GLY A 87 11.54 4.64 2.58
CA GLY A 87 12.73 4.73 1.71
C GLY A 87 13.35 3.42 1.19
N LYS A 88 12.56 2.40 0.81
CA LYS A 88 13.05 1.32 -0.07
C LYS A 88 12.18 1.16 -1.31
N PRO A 89 12.76 0.94 -2.51
CA PRO A 89 11.98 0.63 -3.70
C PRO A 89 11.21 -0.68 -3.47
N GLN A 90 9.89 -0.58 -3.37
CA GLN A 90 8.97 -1.71 -3.16
C GLN A 90 8.76 -2.58 -4.41
N PHE A 91 9.83 -2.73 -5.19
CA PHE A 91 9.92 -3.75 -6.20
C PHE A 91 10.71 -4.89 -5.58
N HIS A 92 10.01 -5.82 -4.94
CA HIS A 92 10.61 -7.09 -4.60
C HIS A 92 10.65 -7.92 -5.89
N GLY A 93 11.76 -7.80 -6.62
CA GLY A 93 12.17 -8.84 -7.56
C GLY A 93 12.40 -10.20 -6.87
N LYS A 94 12.31 -10.26 -5.53
CA LYS A 94 12.35 -11.49 -4.73
C LYS A 94 10.95 -12.11 -4.64
N THR A 95 10.90 -13.29 -5.20
CA THR A 95 9.78 -14.17 -5.50
C THR A 95 9.31 -14.92 -4.25
N SER A 96 8.04 -14.77 -3.88
CA SER A 96 7.30 -16.01 -3.62
C SER A 96 7.47 -16.86 -4.88
N GLY A 97 7.97 -18.09 -4.79
CA GLY A 97 8.16 -18.95 -5.98
C GLY A 97 6.88 -19.11 -6.80
N GLU A 98 5.73 -18.90 -6.15
CA GLU A 98 4.42 -18.92 -6.76
C GLU A 98 4.02 -17.56 -7.37
N THR A 99 3.47 -17.64 -8.59
CA THR A 99 2.99 -16.49 -9.38
C THR A 99 1.53 -16.66 -9.78
N ILE A 100 0.88 -15.55 -10.09
CA ILE A 100 -0.49 -15.50 -10.62
C ILE A 100 -0.52 -14.77 -11.96
N ARG A 101 -1.25 -15.35 -12.92
CA ARG A 101 -1.40 -14.79 -14.27
C ARG A 101 -2.21 -13.49 -14.23
N VAL A 102 -1.70 -12.46 -14.90
CA VAL A 102 -2.36 -11.17 -15.04
C VAL A 102 -3.46 -11.28 -16.11
N PRO A 103 -4.73 -11.00 -15.78
CA PRO A 103 -5.83 -11.04 -16.75
C PRO A 103 -5.71 -9.94 -17.80
N ASP A 104 -6.17 -10.18 -19.03
CA ASP A 104 -5.99 -9.22 -20.13
C ASP A 104 -6.74 -7.90 -19.91
N ARG A 105 -7.87 -7.93 -19.18
CA ARG A 105 -8.59 -6.70 -18.78
C ARG A 105 -7.72 -5.80 -17.88
N VAL A 106 -6.88 -6.40 -17.03
CA VAL A 106 -5.93 -5.66 -16.18
C VAL A 106 -4.83 -5.03 -17.04
N LYS A 107 -4.25 -5.80 -17.97
CA LYS A 107 -3.22 -5.32 -18.90
C LYS A 107 -3.73 -4.13 -19.73
N LYS A 108 -4.93 -4.26 -20.31
CA LYS A 108 -5.59 -3.21 -21.11
C LYS A 108 -5.80 -1.94 -20.28
N THR A 109 -6.20 -2.07 -19.02
CA THR A 109 -6.41 -0.93 -18.12
C THR A 109 -5.10 -0.23 -17.78
N ALA A 110 -4.04 -0.99 -17.47
CA ALA A 110 -2.72 -0.44 -17.21
C ALA A 110 -2.14 0.29 -18.43
N LEU A 111 -2.28 -0.28 -19.64
CA LEU A 111 -1.93 0.39 -20.91
C LEU A 111 -2.73 1.67 -21.13
N TYR A 112 -4.03 1.64 -20.81
CA TYR A 112 -4.90 2.82 -20.94
C TYR A 112 -4.45 3.98 -20.04
N ALA A 113 -3.93 3.71 -18.83
CA ALA A 113 -3.38 4.74 -17.96
C ALA A 113 -2.24 5.53 -18.63
N PHE A 114 -1.37 4.86 -19.38
CA PHE A 114 -0.31 5.53 -20.16
C PHE A 114 -0.87 6.39 -21.29
N LYS A 115 -1.97 5.97 -21.94
CA LYS A 115 -2.64 6.78 -22.97
C LYS A 115 -3.21 8.06 -22.35
N LEU A 116 -3.86 7.96 -21.20
CA LEU A 116 -4.37 9.15 -20.49
C LEU A 116 -3.24 10.08 -20.04
N LYS A 117 -2.11 9.54 -19.58
CA LYS A 117 -0.92 10.35 -19.27
C LYS A 117 -0.47 11.19 -20.47
N LYS A 118 -0.41 10.59 -21.66
CA LYS A 118 -0.05 11.30 -22.91
C LYS A 118 -1.07 12.38 -23.27
N MET A 119 -2.34 12.18 -22.95
CA MET A 119 -3.41 13.16 -23.15
C MET A 119 -3.41 14.30 -22.13
N GLY A 120 -2.53 14.30 -21.13
CA GLY A 120 -2.41 15.39 -20.15
C GLY A 120 -2.95 15.06 -18.76
N PHE A 121 -3.49 13.86 -18.53
CA PHE A 121 -3.88 13.45 -17.19
C PHE A 121 -2.66 13.33 -16.26
N LYS A 122 -2.77 13.94 -15.09
CA LYS A 122 -1.70 14.02 -14.08
C LYS A 122 -2.00 13.11 -12.90
N GLY A 123 -0.94 12.70 -12.21
CA GLY A 123 -1.02 11.92 -10.98
C GLY A 123 -0.21 10.62 -11.04
N GLY A 124 -0.26 9.87 -9.94
CA GLY A 124 0.47 8.62 -9.78
C GLY A 124 1.93 8.82 -9.39
N LEU A 125 2.37 8.07 -8.38
CA LEU A 125 3.77 7.99 -7.98
C LEU A 125 4.56 7.08 -8.92
N GLN A 126 5.89 7.23 -8.94
CA GLN A 126 6.78 6.40 -9.76
C GLN A 126 6.57 4.90 -9.52
N THR A 127 6.28 4.50 -8.27
CA THR A 127 5.94 3.13 -7.88
C THR A 127 4.70 2.60 -8.61
N GLY A 128 3.64 3.40 -8.68
CA GLY A 128 2.43 3.07 -9.43
C GLY A 128 2.67 2.98 -10.94
N TRP A 129 3.48 3.87 -11.52
CA TRP A 129 3.85 3.80 -12.94
C TRP A 129 4.68 2.55 -13.27
N ARG A 130 5.60 2.15 -12.38
CA ARG A 130 6.33 0.88 -12.51
C ARG A 130 5.38 -0.32 -12.44
N ARG A 131 4.41 -0.29 -11.52
CA ARG A 131 3.36 -1.33 -11.43
C ARG A 131 2.53 -1.40 -12.71
N ALA A 132 2.11 -0.27 -13.26
CA ALA A 132 1.39 -0.22 -14.54
C ALA A 132 2.20 -0.84 -15.67
N LYS A 133 3.50 -0.50 -15.77
CA LYS A 133 4.40 -1.10 -16.77
C LYS A 133 4.47 -2.61 -16.59
N GLN A 134 4.66 -3.10 -15.37
CA GLN A 134 4.70 -4.53 -15.07
C GLN A 134 3.40 -5.25 -15.43
N LEU A 135 2.24 -4.69 -15.05
CA LEU A 135 0.94 -5.26 -15.37
C LEU A 135 0.65 -5.25 -16.87
N ALA A 136 1.16 -4.25 -17.60
CA ALA A 136 0.99 -4.15 -19.04
C ALA A 136 1.87 -5.16 -19.81
N THR A 137 3.10 -5.39 -19.37
CA THR A 137 4.09 -6.17 -20.13
C THR A 137 4.23 -7.62 -19.67
N LYS A 138 4.05 -7.90 -18.37
CA LYS A 138 4.25 -9.26 -17.83
C LYS A 138 2.97 -10.08 -17.91
N GLY A 139 3.14 -11.37 -18.18
CA GLY A 139 2.04 -12.35 -18.15
C GLY A 139 1.61 -12.75 -16.74
N ALA A 140 2.48 -12.58 -15.74
CA ALA A 140 2.24 -12.98 -14.35
C ALA A 140 2.97 -12.06 -13.35
N ILE A 141 2.52 -12.05 -12.09
CA ILE A 141 3.16 -11.38 -10.95
C ILE A 141 3.31 -12.35 -9.77
N SER A 142 4.22 -12.09 -8.84
CA SER A 142 4.36 -12.89 -7.63
C SER A 142 3.15 -12.74 -6.69
N LEU A 143 2.91 -13.73 -5.82
CA LEU A 143 1.92 -13.60 -4.74
C LEU A 143 2.25 -12.44 -3.80
N GLN A 144 3.53 -12.15 -3.58
CA GLN A 144 3.96 -10.97 -2.81
C GLN A 144 3.46 -9.67 -3.46
N ASP A 145 3.62 -9.53 -4.78
CA ASP A 145 3.10 -8.39 -5.52
C ASP A 145 1.57 -8.30 -5.45
N ALA A 146 0.88 -9.44 -5.53
CA ALA A 146 -0.57 -9.50 -5.40
C ALA A 146 -1.04 -9.07 -4.00
N LYS A 147 -0.33 -9.47 -2.94
CA LYS A 147 -0.57 -9.02 -1.56
C LYS A 147 -0.42 -7.49 -1.46
N TYR A 148 0.62 -6.92 -2.06
CA TYR A 148 0.81 -5.47 -2.05
C TYR A 148 -0.26 -4.73 -2.84
N MET A 149 -0.66 -5.24 -4.01
CA MET A 149 -1.78 -4.68 -4.77
C MET A 149 -3.06 -4.68 -3.91
N ARG A 150 -3.29 -5.77 -3.18
CA ARG A 150 -4.45 -5.91 -2.28
C ARG A 150 -4.46 -4.86 -1.17
N ALA A 151 -3.33 -4.69 -0.48
CA ALA A 151 -3.19 -3.70 0.59
C ALA A 151 -3.30 -2.27 0.03
N TRP A 152 -2.72 -2.01 -1.14
CA TRP A 152 -2.84 -0.72 -1.82
C TRP A 152 -4.32 -0.41 -2.12
N PHE A 153 -5.06 -1.35 -2.70
CA PHE A 153 -6.48 -1.17 -3.00
C PHE A 153 -7.32 -0.90 -1.76
N ALA A 154 -7.08 -1.61 -0.65
CA ALA A 154 -7.81 -1.41 0.61
C ALA A 154 -7.73 0.04 1.11
N ARG A 155 -6.56 0.68 0.98
CA ARG A 155 -6.36 2.08 1.35
C ARG A 155 -6.98 3.05 0.34
N HIS A 156 -6.76 2.77 -0.95
CA HIS A 156 -7.14 3.70 -2.02
C HIS A 156 -8.61 3.60 -2.42
N LEU A 157 -9.36 2.66 -1.82
CA LEU A 157 -10.82 2.59 -1.89
C LEU A 157 -11.49 3.87 -1.34
N TYR A 158 -10.86 4.55 -0.39
CA TYR A 158 -11.39 5.77 0.23
C TYR A 158 -10.75 7.06 -0.31
N THR A 159 -9.57 6.97 -0.94
CA THR A 159 -8.82 8.16 -1.37
C THR A 159 -8.76 8.35 -2.89
N SER A 160 -8.60 7.29 -3.68
CA SER A 160 -8.49 7.38 -5.15
C SER A 160 -9.74 6.91 -5.88
N TYR A 161 -10.37 5.85 -5.36
CA TYR A 161 -11.56 5.25 -5.98
C TYR A 161 -12.73 6.23 -6.12
N PRO A 162 -13.05 7.12 -5.15
CA PRO A 162 -14.17 8.05 -5.32
C PRO A 162 -14.02 8.96 -6.55
N SER A 163 -12.84 9.55 -6.77
CA SER A 163 -12.58 10.38 -7.96
C SER A 163 -12.62 9.57 -9.26
N TYR A 164 -12.12 8.34 -9.24
CA TYR A 164 -12.22 7.44 -10.38
C TYR A 164 -13.69 7.05 -10.67
N LEU A 165 -14.49 6.79 -9.64
CA LEU A 165 -15.90 6.41 -9.75
C LEU A 165 -16.73 7.56 -10.33
N GLU A 166 -16.53 8.79 -9.84
CA GLU A 166 -17.15 10.00 -10.39
C GLU A 166 -16.84 10.15 -11.88
N TRP A 167 -15.55 10.07 -12.25
CA TRP A 167 -15.12 10.13 -13.65
C TRP A 167 -15.70 9.00 -14.51
N LYS A 168 -15.79 7.78 -13.96
CA LYS A 168 -16.41 6.65 -14.65
C LYS A 168 -17.90 6.85 -14.85
N ARG A 169 -18.63 7.36 -13.85
CA ARG A 169 -20.06 7.70 -13.94
C ARG A 169 -20.33 8.81 -14.94
N ALA A 170 -19.42 9.78 -15.07
CA ALA A 170 -19.46 10.83 -16.09
C ALA A 170 -19.17 10.33 -17.52
N GLY A 171 -18.96 9.04 -17.75
CA GLY A 171 -18.70 8.48 -19.08
C GLY A 171 -17.22 8.46 -19.48
N ARG A 172 -16.29 8.56 -18.52
CA ARG A 172 -14.83 8.65 -18.75
C ARG A 172 -14.40 9.77 -19.73
N PRO A 173 -14.88 10.99 -19.52
CA PRO A 173 -14.55 12.13 -20.36
C PRO A 173 -13.04 12.45 -20.31
N LYS A 174 -12.51 13.03 -21.40
CA LYS A 174 -11.07 13.28 -21.60
C LYS A 174 -10.71 14.75 -21.65
N ASP A 175 -11.64 15.60 -21.23
CA ASP A 175 -11.44 17.04 -21.24
C ASP A 175 -10.52 17.50 -20.09
N PRO A 176 -9.88 18.67 -20.22
CA PRO A 176 -8.89 19.17 -19.26
C PRO A 176 -9.38 19.27 -17.81
N LYS A 177 -10.69 19.36 -17.55
CA LYS A 177 -11.22 19.46 -16.18
C LYS A 177 -10.92 18.21 -15.34
N TYR A 178 -10.68 17.06 -15.99
CA TYR A 178 -10.30 15.83 -15.31
C TYR A 178 -8.79 15.61 -15.18
N TYR A 179 -7.95 16.43 -15.83
CA TYR A 179 -6.50 16.19 -15.85
C TYR A 179 -5.86 16.29 -14.46
N ARG A 180 -6.41 17.10 -13.57
CA ARG A 180 -5.94 17.25 -12.19
C ARG A 180 -6.67 16.35 -11.17
N LYS A 181 -7.60 15.50 -11.61
CA LYS A 181 -8.26 14.52 -10.74
C LYS A 181 -7.35 13.29 -10.54
N HIS A 182 -6.31 13.46 -9.74
CA HIS A 182 -5.20 12.50 -9.59
C HIS A 182 -5.62 11.08 -9.19
N GLY A 183 -6.74 10.93 -8.47
CA GLY A 183 -7.32 9.63 -8.12
C GLY A 183 -7.65 8.75 -9.34
N ILE A 184 -7.98 9.34 -10.49
CA ILE A 184 -8.25 8.61 -11.75
C ILE A 184 -7.00 7.84 -12.16
N ILE A 185 -5.88 8.54 -12.32
CA ILE A 185 -4.61 7.93 -12.73
C ILE A 185 -4.09 7.00 -11.64
N ALA A 186 -4.16 7.40 -10.38
CA ALA A 186 -3.75 6.55 -9.27
C ALA A 186 -4.46 5.20 -9.27
N TRP A 187 -5.77 5.16 -9.54
CA TRP A 187 -6.52 3.90 -9.64
C TRP A 187 -6.15 3.08 -10.88
N LEU A 188 -6.02 3.74 -12.04
CA LEU A 188 -5.77 3.09 -13.32
C LEU A 188 -4.36 2.49 -13.44
N ILE A 189 -3.34 3.13 -12.89
CA ILE A 189 -1.95 2.60 -12.92
C ILE A 189 -1.79 1.31 -12.10
N TRP A 190 -2.72 1.03 -11.19
CA TRP A 190 -2.81 -0.25 -10.48
C TRP A 190 -3.76 -1.26 -11.16
N GLY A 191 -4.27 -0.94 -12.36
CA GLY A 191 -5.13 -1.80 -13.17
C GLY A 191 -6.65 -1.63 -12.92
N GLY A 192 -7.04 -0.60 -12.16
CA GLY A 192 -8.43 -0.19 -11.95
C GLY A 192 -9.35 -1.29 -11.41
N ASP A 193 -10.64 -1.20 -11.72
CA ASP A 193 -11.66 -2.15 -11.24
C ASP A 193 -11.36 -3.60 -11.63
N ALA A 194 -10.73 -3.81 -12.79
CA ALA A 194 -10.36 -5.14 -13.25
C ALA A 194 -9.33 -5.77 -12.33
N ALA A 195 -8.30 -5.02 -11.93
CA ALA A 195 -7.29 -5.49 -10.99
C ALA A 195 -7.84 -5.63 -9.58
N PHE A 196 -8.69 -4.68 -9.14
CA PHE A 196 -9.36 -4.79 -7.84
C PHE A 196 -10.15 -6.10 -7.74
N LYS A 197 -11.01 -6.40 -8.72
CA LYS A 197 -11.82 -7.62 -8.74
C LYS A 197 -10.96 -8.88 -8.82
N TRP A 198 -9.88 -8.84 -9.61
CA TRP A 198 -8.98 -9.96 -9.76
C TRP A 198 -8.24 -10.30 -8.45
N ILE A 199 -7.65 -9.30 -7.79
CA ILE A 199 -6.92 -9.47 -6.52
C ILE A 199 -7.86 -9.82 -5.36
N ASN A 200 -9.13 -9.44 -5.46
CA ASN A 200 -10.18 -9.82 -4.51
C ASN A 200 -10.95 -11.08 -4.91
N SER A 201 -10.53 -11.81 -5.94
CA SER A 201 -11.18 -13.06 -6.32
C SER A 201 -10.88 -14.17 -5.30
N LYS A 202 -11.83 -15.11 -5.12
CA LYS A 202 -11.67 -16.28 -4.26
C LYS A 202 -10.36 -17.02 -4.54
N TYR A 203 -10.07 -17.25 -5.82
CA TYR A 203 -8.83 -17.88 -6.28
C TYR A 203 -7.55 -17.18 -5.78
N VAL A 204 -7.44 -15.86 -5.94
CA VAL A 204 -6.24 -15.13 -5.50
C VAL A 204 -6.17 -15.07 -3.97
N ILE A 205 -7.31 -14.84 -3.30
CA ILE A 205 -7.38 -14.78 -1.84
C ILE A 205 -6.94 -16.10 -1.20
N GLU A 206 -7.40 -17.25 -1.71
CA GLU A 206 -7.01 -18.57 -1.19
C GLU A 206 -5.50 -18.79 -1.33
N LYS A 207 -4.91 -18.41 -2.47
CA LYS A 207 -3.44 -18.48 -2.66
C LYS A 207 -2.69 -17.57 -1.69
N LEU A 208 -3.17 -16.35 -1.48
CA LEU A 208 -2.57 -15.42 -0.53
C LEU A 208 -2.67 -15.94 0.92
N ASN A 209 -3.83 -16.46 1.30
CA ASN A 209 -4.07 -17.02 2.63
C ASN A 209 -3.15 -18.21 2.90
N ARG A 210 -3.03 -19.12 1.93
CA ARG A 210 -2.13 -20.28 2.00
C ARG A 210 -0.66 -19.87 2.06
N ALA A 211 -0.22 -18.98 1.17
CA ALA A 211 1.19 -18.63 1.04
C ALA A 211 1.72 -17.79 2.21
N PHE A 212 0.86 -16.99 2.86
CA PHE A 212 1.26 -16.07 3.92
C PHE A 212 0.69 -16.40 5.30
N ASN A 213 -0.03 -17.51 5.44
CA ASN A 213 -0.76 -17.89 6.65
C ASN A 213 -1.66 -16.74 7.16
N LYS A 214 -2.55 -16.27 6.29
CA LYS A 214 -3.45 -15.13 6.52
C LYS A 214 -4.91 -15.52 6.31
N ASN A 215 -5.82 -14.69 6.81
CA ASN A 215 -7.28 -14.85 6.68
C ASN A 215 -7.91 -13.65 5.96
N TYR A 216 -7.45 -13.35 4.74
CA TYR A 216 -8.04 -12.29 3.94
C TYR A 216 -9.47 -12.63 3.51
N THR A 217 -10.35 -11.63 3.57
CA THR A 217 -11.74 -11.70 3.10
C THR A 217 -11.95 -10.88 1.83
N THR A 218 -13.00 -11.16 1.06
CA THR A 218 -13.30 -10.39 -0.17
C THR A 218 -13.63 -8.94 0.15
N GLN A 219 -12.99 -7.99 -0.55
CA GLN A 219 -13.38 -6.58 -0.51
C GLN A 219 -14.35 -6.29 -1.67
N SER A 220 -15.35 -5.44 -1.40
CA SER A 220 -16.29 -4.98 -2.41
C SER A 220 -16.06 -3.50 -2.74
N LEU A 221 -16.30 -3.15 -4.00
CA LEU A 221 -16.37 -1.75 -4.39
C LEU A 221 -17.72 -1.20 -3.94
N LYS A 222 -17.70 -0.08 -3.22
CA LYS A 222 -18.93 0.67 -2.94
C LYS A 222 -19.51 1.17 -4.27
N LYS A 223 -20.82 1.01 -4.43
CA LYS A 223 -21.52 1.32 -5.68
C LYS A 223 -21.73 2.81 -5.84
#